data_AF-A0A7S2LRM3-F1
#
_entry.id   AF-A0A7S2LRM3-F1
#
_cell.length_a   1.000
_cell.length_b   1.000
_cell.length_c   1.000
_cell.angle_alpha   90.00
_cell.angle_beta   90.00
_cell.angle_gamma   90.00
#
_symmetry.space_group_name_H-M   'P 1'
#
loop_
_entity.id
_entity.type
_entity.pdbx_description
1 polymer ?
#
loop_
_entity_poly.entity_id
_entity_poly.type
_entity_poly.pdbx_seq_one_letter_code
_entity_poly.pdbx_strand_id
1 'polypeptide(L)'
;APIFGIDTDGNVTEWNAKASGLMEYEKSETMGKHLVDNFITVEFRDSVSAVLSAALRGKETANFEFPLFTKSGERRDILLNATTRRGPDGEVTGVIGVGQDITQ
;
A
#
# COMPACT_ATOMS: atom_id res chain seq x y z
N ALA A 1 -11.24 3.32 -6.50
CA ALA A 1 -10.16 3.87 -5.65
C ALA A 1 -8.80 3.36 -6.16
N PRO A 2 -7.70 4.04 -5.83
CA PRO A 2 -6.35 3.48 -5.88
C PRO A 2 -6.27 2.16 -5.09
N ILE A 3 -5.86 1.08 -5.77
CA ILE A 3 -5.73 -0.26 -5.18
C ILE A 3 -4.32 -0.77 -5.45
N PHE A 4 -3.71 -1.31 -4.41
CA PHE A 4 -2.46 -2.04 -4.48
C PHE A 4 -2.54 -3.34 -3.70
N GLY A 5 -1.62 -4.25 -3.98
CA GLY A 5 -1.48 -5.49 -3.24
C GLY A 5 -0.02 -5.79 -3.00
N ILE A 6 0.30 -6.39 -1.86
CA ILE A 6 1.65 -6.86 -1.53
C ILE A 6 1.62 -8.36 -1.19
N ASP A 7 2.74 -9.04 -1.39
CA ASP A 7 2.98 -10.38 -0.83
C ASP A 7 3.40 -10.31 0.65
N THR A 8 3.72 -11.47 1.23
CA THR A 8 4.17 -11.61 2.62
C THR A 8 5.53 -10.97 2.89
N ASP A 9 6.32 -10.73 1.86
CA ASP A 9 7.62 -10.09 1.93
C ASP A 9 7.53 -8.57 1.71
N GLY A 10 6.31 -8.03 1.50
CA GLY A 10 6.07 -6.61 1.28
C GLY A 10 6.26 -6.14 -0.16
N ASN A 11 6.46 -7.06 -1.11
CA ASN A 11 6.64 -6.71 -2.51
C ASN A 11 5.30 -6.53 -3.22
N VAL A 12 5.22 -5.53 -4.10
CA VAL A 12 4.00 -5.21 -4.84
C VAL A 12 3.62 -6.36 -5.80
N THR A 13 2.45 -6.93 -5.57
CA THR A 13 1.82 -7.96 -6.43
C THR A 13 0.63 -7.43 -7.22
N GLU A 14 0.06 -6.30 -6.80
CA GLU A 14 -1.03 -5.64 -7.53
C GLU A 14 -0.86 -4.13 -7.53
N TRP A 15 -1.22 -3.53 -8.66
CA TRP A 15 -1.17 -2.09 -8.87
C TRP A 15 -2.18 -1.72 -9.96
N ASN A 16 -3.25 -1.02 -9.59
CA ASN A 16 -4.27 -0.63 -10.56
C ASN A 16 -3.99 0.75 -11.19
N ALA A 17 -4.70 1.07 -12.28
CA ALA A 17 -4.52 2.34 -12.98
C ALA A 17 -4.76 3.59 -12.10
N LYS A 18 -5.60 3.47 -11.07
CA LYS A 18 -5.85 4.56 -10.13
C LYS A 18 -4.69 4.75 -9.14
N ALA A 19 -4.00 3.68 -8.73
CA ALA A 19 -2.77 3.76 -7.95
C ALA A 19 -1.63 4.36 -8.78
N SER A 20 -1.52 3.97 -10.06
CA SER A 20 -0.58 4.62 -10.99
C SER A 20 -0.83 6.11 -11.10
N GLY A 21 -2.10 6.52 -11.27
CA GLY A 21 -2.45 7.94 -11.37
C GLY A 21 -2.24 8.72 -10.06
N LEU A 22 -2.47 8.10 -8.91
CA LEU A 22 -2.29 8.75 -7.61
C LEU A 22 -0.81 8.92 -7.27
N MET A 23 0.00 7.88 -7.44
CA MET A 23 1.40 7.86 -6.98
C MET A 23 2.39 8.26 -8.10
N GLU A 24 1.89 8.35 -9.33
CA GLU A 24 2.66 8.66 -10.55
C GLU A 24 3.74 7.62 -10.89
N TYR A 25 3.56 6.39 -10.40
CA TYR A 25 4.38 5.23 -10.73
C TYR A 25 3.62 4.27 -11.61
N GLU A 26 4.22 3.89 -12.74
CA GLU A 26 3.64 2.89 -13.62
C GLU A 26 3.69 1.49 -13.00
N LYS A 27 2.76 0.62 -13.39
CA LYS A 27 2.73 -0.77 -12.90
C LYS A 27 4.06 -1.48 -13.18
N SER A 28 4.68 -1.25 -14.33
CA SER A 28 5.99 -1.83 -14.68
C SER A 28 7.11 -1.36 -13.75
N GLU A 29 6.96 -0.21 -13.10
CA GLU A 29 7.94 0.34 -12.17
C GLU A 29 7.71 -0.14 -10.73
N THR A 30 6.53 -0.64 -10.39
CA THR A 30 6.16 -0.99 -9.01
C THR A 30 6.19 -2.48 -8.74
N MET A 31 5.75 -3.30 -9.70
CA MET A 31 5.60 -4.74 -9.52
C MET A 31 6.92 -5.41 -9.07
N GLY A 32 6.84 -6.24 -8.03
CA GLY A 32 7.97 -6.97 -7.46
C GLY A 32 8.91 -6.14 -6.58
N LYS A 33 8.65 -4.84 -6.39
CA LYS A 33 9.44 -3.99 -5.48
C LYS A 33 8.80 -3.89 -4.11
N HIS A 34 9.62 -3.75 -3.08
CA HIS A 34 9.14 -3.54 -1.72
C HIS A 34 8.41 -2.20 -1.59
N LEU A 35 7.13 -2.24 -1.22
CA LEU A 35 6.25 -1.06 -1.25
C LEU A 35 6.78 0.08 -0.35
N VAL A 36 7.09 -0.27 0.90
CA VAL A 36 7.49 0.71 1.93
C VAL A 36 8.85 1.33 1.63
N ASP A 37 9.80 0.55 1.10
CA ASP A 37 11.17 1.06 0.87
C ASP A 37 11.28 1.93 -0.38
N ASN A 38 10.40 1.73 -1.36
CA ASN A 38 10.49 2.40 -2.65
C ASN A 38 9.53 3.58 -2.80
N PHE A 39 8.36 3.54 -2.15
CA PHE A 39 7.27 4.48 -2.44
C PHE A 39 6.75 5.24 -1.20
N ILE A 40 7.26 4.92 -0.01
CA ILE A 40 6.90 5.61 1.24
C ILE A 40 8.11 6.41 1.74
N THR A 41 7.85 7.66 2.15
CA THR A 41 8.87 8.54 2.74
C THR A 41 9.39 7.97 4.05
N VAL A 42 10.69 8.16 4.30
CA VAL A 42 11.42 7.54 5.42
C VAL A 42 10.71 7.73 6.77
N GLU A 43 10.16 8.92 7.01
CA GLU A 43 9.44 9.27 8.24
C GLU A 43 8.19 8.42 8.50
N PHE A 44 7.55 7.88 7.46
CA PHE A 44 6.32 7.10 7.56
C PHE A 44 6.51 5.61 7.30
N ARG A 45 7.74 5.15 7.00
CA ARG A 45 8.02 3.74 6.71
C ARG A 45 7.64 2.83 7.85
N ASP A 46 8.02 3.19 9.08
CA ASP A 46 7.73 2.36 10.26
C ASP A 46 6.21 2.26 10.51
N SER A 47 5.50 3.38 10.39
CA SER A 47 4.05 3.42 10.59
C SER A 47 3.30 2.60 9.53
N VAL A 48 3.62 2.79 8.24
CA VAL A 48 2.98 2.04 7.14
C VAL A 48 3.37 0.57 7.21
N SER A 49 4.63 0.25 7.52
CA SER A 49 5.10 -1.13 7.72
C SER A 49 4.35 -1.81 8.87
N ALA A 50 4.11 -1.11 9.99
CA ALA A 50 3.35 -1.66 11.11
C ALA A 50 1.89 -1.99 10.73
N VAL A 51 1.26 -1.13 9.93
CA VAL A 51 -0.10 -1.32 9.39
C VAL A 51 -0.16 -2.55 8.49
N LEU A 52 0.73 -2.63 7.50
CA LEU A 52 0.80 -3.77 6.58
C LEU A 52 1.16 -5.08 7.31
N SER A 53 2.07 -5.02 8.26
CA SER A 53 2.45 -6.16 9.10
C SER A 53 1.30 -6.64 9.99
N ALA A 54 0.45 -5.73 10.48
CA ALA A 54 -0.75 -6.11 11.22
C ALA A 54 -1.74 -6.85 10.31
N ALA A 55 -1.96 -6.34 9.09
CA ALA A 55 -2.81 -7.00 8.10
C ALA A 55 -2.24 -8.38 7.69
N LEU A 56 -0.92 -8.52 7.53
CA LEU A 56 -0.28 -9.82 7.28
C LEU A 56 -0.47 -10.83 8.43
N ARG A 57 -0.73 -10.38 9.65
CA ARG A 57 -1.06 -11.23 10.80
C ARG A 57 -2.56 -11.51 10.94
N GLY A 58 -3.38 -11.12 9.96
CA GLY A 58 -4.83 -11.29 10.02
C GLY A 58 -5.56 -10.17 10.77
N LYS A 59 -4.85 -9.13 11.24
CA LYS A 59 -5.45 -7.97 11.90
C LYS A 59 -5.65 -6.86 10.88
N GLU A 60 -6.84 -6.82 10.31
CA GLU A 60 -7.22 -5.77 9.37
C GLU A 60 -7.09 -4.39 10.01
N THR A 61 -6.60 -3.44 9.23
CA THR A 61 -6.40 -2.06 9.66
C THR A 61 -7.28 -1.16 8.82
N ALA A 62 -8.08 -0.35 9.49
CA ALA A 62 -8.96 0.61 8.87
C ALA A 62 -8.51 2.04 9.18
N ASN A 63 -8.73 2.93 8.22
CA ASN A 63 -8.62 4.38 8.37
C ASN A 63 -7.26 4.88 8.87
N PHE A 64 -6.15 4.31 8.38
CA PHE A 64 -4.83 4.85 8.68
C PHE A 64 -4.53 6.03 7.76
N GLU A 65 -4.46 7.23 8.32
CA GLU A 65 -4.15 8.45 7.57
C GLU A 65 -2.66 8.77 7.61
N PHE A 66 -2.09 9.06 6.46
CA PHE A 66 -0.71 9.54 6.36
C PHE A 66 -0.49 10.39 5.10
N PRO A 67 0.47 11.32 5.13
CA PRO A 67 0.88 12.03 3.93
C PRO A 67 1.74 11.12 3.04
N LEU A 68 1.31 10.94 1.81
CA LEU A 68 2.04 10.30 0.73
C LEU A 68 2.65 11.36 -0.18
N PHE A 69 3.84 11.09 -0.71
CA PHE A 69 4.47 11.93 -1.72
C PHE A 69 4.51 11.18 -3.05
N THR A 70 3.99 11.80 -4.10
CA THR A 70 4.00 11.22 -5.45
C THR A 70 5.41 11.23 -6.03
N LYS A 71 5.60 10.58 -7.19
CA LYS A 71 6.88 10.59 -7.91
C LYS A 71 7.39 12.00 -8.23
N SER A 72 6.49 12.95 -8.51
CA SER A 72 6.85 14.36 -8.75
C SER A 72 7.09 15.18 -7.47
N GLY A 73 6.85 14.59 -6.30
CA GLY A 73 7.01 15.24 -4.99
C GLY A 73 5.76 15.97 -4.51
N GLU A 74 4.61 15.82 -5.19
CA GLU A 74 3.35 16.37 -4.70
C GLU A 74 2.91 15.62 -3.44
N ARG A 75 2.51 16.37 -2.41
CA ARG A 75 1.96 15.79 -1.18
C ARG A 75 0.48 15.48 -1.38
N ARG A 76 0.07 14.27 -1.01
CA ARG A 76 -1.33 13.80 -0.95
C ARG A 76 -1.60 13.23 0.42
N ASP A 77 -2.70 13.62 1.06
CA ASP A 77 -3.14 12.99 2.30
C ASP A 77 -3.97 11.74 1.96
N ILE A 78 -3.52 10.58 2.40
CA ILE A 78 -4.09 9.28 2.03
C ILE A 78 -4.70 8.59 3.25
N LEU A 79 -5.96 8.16 3.09
CA LEU A 79 -6.62 7.23 3.97
C LEU A 79 -6.39 5.79 3.47
N LEU A 80 -5.58 5.03 4.20
CA LEU A 80 -5.24 3.65 3.89
C LEU A 80 -6.12 2.68 4.67
N ASN A 81 -6.73 1.75 3.94
CA ASN A 81 -7.35 0.55 4.48
C ASN A 81 -6.60 -0.66 3.96
N ALA A 82 -6.19 -1.56 4.85
CA ALA A 82 -5.42 -2.75 4.49
C ALA A 82 -6.08 -4.01 5.05
N THR A 83 -6.34 -4.95 4.15
CA THR A 83 -7.07 -6.19 4.43
C THR A 83 -6.19 -7.39 4.08
N THR A 84 -6.27 -8.43 4.92
CA THR A 84 -5.53 -9.67 4.73
C THR A 84 -5.99 -10.38 3.46
N ARG A 85 -5.06 -10.76 2.58
CA ARG A 85 -5.34 -11.67 1.46
C ARG A 85 -5.04 -13.10 1.90
N ARG A 86 -6.02 -13.99 1.76
CA ARG A 86 -5.89 -15.42 2.10
C ARG A 86 -5.94 -16.28 0.84
N GLY A 87 -5.12 -17.33 0.83
CA GLY A 87 -5.14 -18.38 -0.19
C GLY A 87 -6.29 -19.37 0.01
N PRO A 88 -6.42 -20.34 -0.90
CA PRO A 88 -7.46 -21.38 -0.84
C PRO A 88 -7.44 -22.20 0.46
N ASP A 89 -6.27 -22.40 1.08
CA ASP A 89 -6.12 -23.21 2.30
C ASP A 89 -6.23 -22.37 3.58
N GLY A 90 -6.58 -21.08 3.46
CA GLY A 90 -6.78 -20.14 4.57
C GLY A 90 -5.50 -19.45 5.08
N GLU A 91 -4.34 -19.78 4.51
CA GLU A 91 -3.05 -19.17 4.76
C GLU A 91 -3.00 -17.73 4.25
N VAL A 92 -2.24 -16.86 4.94
CA VAL A 92 -2.06 -15.48 4.50
C VAL A 92 -1.08 -15.45 3.33
N THR A 93 -1.52 -14.94 2.18
CA THR A 93 -0.73 -14.84 0.94
C THR A 93 -0.35 -13.39 0.61
N GLY A 94 -0.71 -12.44 1.48
CA GLY A 94 -0.40 -11.04 1.31
C GLY A 94 -1.44 -10.10 1.90
N VAL A 95 -1.46 -8.88 1.38
CA VAL A 95 -2.39 -7.81 1.78
C VAL A 95 -2.90 -7.10 0.54
N ILE A 96 -4.18 -6.72 0.57
CA ILE A 96 -4.76 -5.77 -0.37
C ILE A 96 -4.97 -4.45 0.35
N GLY A 97 -4.43 -3.38 -0.21
CA GLY A 97 -4.53 -2.02 0.28
C GLY A 97 -5.39 -1.16 -0.65
N VAL A 98 -6.27 -0.36 -0.05
CA VAL A 98 -7.03 0.68 -0.74
C VAL A 98 -6.59 2.02 -0.18
N GLY A 99 -5.97 2.83 -1.03
CA GLY A 99 -5.60 4.21 -0.71
C GLY A 99 -6.69 5.14 -1.22
N GLN A 100 -7.34 5.89 -0.33
CA GLN A 100 -8.26 6.95 -0.71
C GLN A 100 -7.56 8.30 -0.55
N ASP A 101 -7.48 9.07 -1.62
CA ASP A 101 -7.02 10.46 -1.56
C ASP A 101 -8.10 11.30 -0.84
N ILE A 102 -7.71 11.91 0.27
CA ILE A 102 -8.53 12.79 1.11
C ILE A 102 -8.00 14.24 1.09
N THR A 103 -7.03 14.54 0.21
CA THR A 103 -6.52 15.89 -0.01
C THR A 103 -7.67 16.79 -0.51
N GLN A 104 -7.83 17.95 0.12
CA GLN A 104 -8.87 18.93 -0.21
C GLN A 104 -8.42 19.93 -1.29
#